data_AF-A0A8W8J4E2-F1
#
_entry.id   AF-A0A8W8J4E2-F1
#
_cell.length_a   1.000
_cell.length_b   1.000
_cell.length_c   1.000
_cell.angle_alpha   90.00
_cell.angle_beta   90.00
_cell.angle_gamma   90.00
#
_symmetry.space_group_name_H-M   'P 1'
#
loop_
_entity.id
_entity.type
_entity.pdbx_description
1 polymer ?
#
loop_
_entity_poly.entity_id
_entity_poly.type
_entity_poly.pdbx_seq_one_letter_code
_entity_poly.pdbx_strand_id
1 'polypeptide(L)'
;VVKPFDWTFTTDYKGTLIENANKKITVSETTERIDIEKLKVREKILFYEDMLLFEDELADNGTSLLNVRMRVMPSGFFILLRFFMRVDNVMIRVNDTRLHYQSGKNYMLREFSTKDDHVKDIKVSPHLFTDPNEIANHLTLRKEVFEKLQFPETSSDEKS
;
A
#
# COMPACT_ATOMS: atom_id res chain seq x y z
N VAL A 1 -11.28 -9.86 -22.59
CA VAL A 1 -9.98 -10.06 -23.26
C VAL A 1 -9.13 -10.93 -22.33
N VAL A 2 -8.70 -12.10 -22.79
CA VAL A 2 -7.79 -12.97 -22.02
C VAL A 2 -6.41 -12.32 -22.06
N LYS A 3 -5.85 -12.01 -20.90
CA LYS A 3 -4.47 -11.52 -20.80
C LYS A 3 -3.54 -12.72 -20.61
N PRO A 4 -2.47 -12.86 -21.40
CA PRO A 4 -1.48 -13.90 -21.14
C PRO A 4 -0.81 -13.67 -19.79
N PHE A 5 -0.37 -14.75 -19.15
CA PHE A 5 0.42 -14.67 -17.93
C PHE A 5 1.79 -14.04 -18.26
N ASP A 6 2.17 -12.99 -17.54
CA ASP A 6 3.35 -12.16 -17.84
C ASP A 6 4.56 -12.43 -16.94
N TRP A 7 4.47 -13.40 -16.02
CA TRP A 7 5.54 -13.79 -15.07
C TRP A 7 6.04 -12.68 -14.14
N THR A 8 5.40 -11.51 -14.11
CA THR A 8 5.85 -10.38 -13.27
C THR A 8 5.35 -10.47 -11.83
N PHE A 9 4.43 -11.40 -11.55
CA PHE A 9 3.70 -11.52 -10.28
C PHE A 9 3.01 -10.22 -9.84
N THR A 10 2.66 -9.36 -10.81
CA THR A 10 1.94 -8.10 -10.53
C THR A 10 0.65 -8.39 -9.77
N THR A 11 0.48 -7.72 -8.64
CA THR A 11 -0.70 -7.85 -7.78
C THR A 11 -1.30 -6.50 -7.43
N ASP A 12 -2.63 -6.43 -7.41
CA ASP A 12 -3.41 -5.30 -6.88
C ASP A 12 -3.96 -5.61 -5.48
N TYR A 13 -3.35 -6.58 -4.79
CA TYR A 13 -3.71 -6.96 -3.43
C TYR A 13 -3.71 -5.77 -2.47
N LYS A 14 -4.84 -5.54 -1.80
CA LYS A 14 -5.07 -4.44 -0.85
C LYS A 14 -5.20 -4.90 0.61
N GLY A 15 -4.71 -6.10 0.91
CA GLY A 15 -4.95 -6.77 2.18
C GLY A 15 -6.20 -7.67 2.19
N THR A 16 -6.21 -8.64 3.08
CA THR A 16 -7.33 -9.55 3.32
C THR A 16 -8.09 -9.08 4.55
N LEU A 17 -9.40 -8.87 4.42
CA LEU A 17 -10.26 -8.59 5.57
C LEU A 17 -10.55 -9.88 6.31
N ILE A 18 -10.24 -9.91 7.60
CA ILE A 18 -10.54 -11.04 8.47
C ILE A 18 -11.90 -10.73 9.11
N GLU A 19 -12.94 -11.41 8.64
CA GLU A 19 -14.30 -11.29 9.19
C GLU A 19 -14.54 -12.36 10.24
N ASN A 20 -15.09 -11.96 11.39
CA ASN A 20 -15.66 -12.88 12.38
C ASN A 20 -17.18 -12.76 12.35
N ALA A 21 -17.91 -13.82 12.74
CA ALA A 21 -19.37 -13.92 12.58
C ALA A 21 -20.19 -12.69 13.02
N ASN A 22 -19.69 -11.91 14.00
CA ASN A 22 -20.37 -10.72 14.54
C ASN A 22 -19.62 -9.39 14.31
N LYS A 23 -18.51 -9.40 13.56
CA LYS A 23 -17.64 -8.23 13.38
C LYS A 23 -17.20 -8.13 11.92
N LYS A 24 -18.01 -7.44 11.12
CA LYS A 24 -17.76 -7.19 9.70
C LYS A 24 -17.25 -5.76 9.48
N ILE A 25 -16.16 -5.63 8.73
CA ILE A 25 -15.67 -4.33 8.26
C ILE A 25 -16.39 -4.02 6.95
N THR A 26 -17.05 -2.87 6.88
CA THR A 26 -17.72 -2.42 5.66
C THR A 26 -16.77 -1.53 4.87
N VAL A 27 -16.51 -1.89 3.61
CA VAL A 27 -15.69 -1.09 2.70
C VAL A 27 -16.61 -0.24 1.82
N SER A 28 -16.36 1.06 1.77
CA SER A 28 -17.05 1.99 0.89
C SER A 28 -16.08 2.95 0.21
N GLU A 29 -16.40 3.43 -0.98
CA GLU A 29 -15.62 4.47 -1.64
C GLU A 29 -15.72 5.79 -0.87
N THR A 30 -14.65 6.58 -0.91
CA THR A 30 -14.62 7.88 -0.23
C THR A 30 -13.80 8.91 -1.00
N THR A 31 -14.01 10.19 -0.71
CA THR A 31 -13.15 11.29 -1.16
C THR A 31 -12.16 11.74 -0.08
N GLU A 32 -12.26 11.19 1.12
CA GLU A 32 -11.36 11.48 2.23
C GLU A 32 -9.97 10.89 1.96
N ARG A 33 -8.93 11.71 2.14
CA ARG A 33 -7.53 11.35 1.89
C ARG A 33 -6.75 11.17 3.19
N ILE A 34 -5.72 10.33 3.14
CA ILE A 34 -4.74 10.22 4.21
C ILE A 34 -3.92 11.52 4.25
N ASP A 35 -3.92 12.16 5.41
CA ASP A 35 -3.15 13.37 5.66
C ASP A 35 -1.66 13.01 5.86
N ILE A 36 -0.91 13.00 4.76
CA ILE A 36 0.52 12.66 4.75
C ILE A 36 1.33 13.69 5.57
N GLU A 37 0.86 14.94 5.69
CA GLU A 37 1.57 15.97 6.45
C GLU A 37 1.55 15.67 7.94
N LYS A 38 0.41 15.19 8.47
CA LYS A 38 0.35 14.69 9.85
C LYS A 38 1.28 13.51 10.11
N LEU A 39 1.44 12.61 9.13
CA LEU A 39 2.38 11.48 9.24
C LEU A 39 3.85 11.90 9.23
N LYS A 40 4.18 13.12 8.77
CA LYS A 40 5.55 13.66 8.85
C LYS A 40 5.86 14.25 10.23
N VAL A 41 4.85 14.53 11.06
CA VAL A 41 5.04 14.99 12.43
C VAL A 41 5.75 13.87 13.20
N ARG A 42 6.88 14.22 13.84
CA ARG A 42 7.69 13.26 14.58
C ARG A 42 7.00 12.88 15.88
N GLU A 43 6.16 11.86 15.82
CA GLU A 43 5.68 11.15 17.00
C GLU A 43 6.63 10.03 17.40
N LYS A 44 6.61 9.63 18.67
CA LYS A 44 7.36 8.47 19.13
C LYS A 44 6.76 7.23 18.48
N ILE A 45 7.59 6.51 17.71
CA ILE A 45 7.21 5.20 17.17
C ILE A 45 7.19 4.22 18.34
N LEU A 46 6.01 3.71 18.65
CA LEU A 46 5.80 2.70 19.69
C LEU A 46 6.15 1.30 19.17
N PHE A 47 5.86 1.06 17.89
CA PHE A 47 6.13 -0.19 17.21
C PHE A 47 6.44 0.06 15.73
N TYR A 48 7.44 -0.65 15.21
CA TYR A 48 7.82 -0.68 13.81
C TYR A 48 8.09 -2.11 13.40
N GLU A 49 7.54 -2.52 12.26
CA GLU A 49 7.83 -3.82 11.66
C GLU A 49 7.93 -3.66 10.14
N ASP A 50 8.86 -4.39 9.54
CA ASP A 50 9.11 -4.43 8.11
C ASP A 50 9.21 -5.90 7.67
N MET A 51 8.21 -6.36 6.93
CA MET A 51 8.05 -7.77 6.58
C MET A 51 7.99 -7.95 5.07
N LEU A 52 8.90 -8.75 4.55
CA LEU A 52 8.86 -9.23 3.17
C LEU A 52 7.83 -10.35 3.02
N LEU A 53 6.90 -10.21 2.08
CA LEU A 53 5.91 -11.26 1.77
C LEU A 53 6.43 -12.20 0.69
N PHE A 54 6.94 -11.65 -0.41
CA PHE A 54 7.65 -12.43 -1.44
C PHE A 54 8.64 -11.54 -2.20
N GLU A 55 9.61 -12.21 -2.82
CA GLU A 55 10.60 -11.63 -3.74
C GLU A 55 10.89 -12.64 -4.85
N ASP A 56 11.10 -12.14 -6.07
CA ASP A 56 11.52 -12.92 -7.24
C ASP A 56 12.43 -12.06 -8.13
N GLU A 57 13.46 -12.67 -8.73
CA GLU A 57 14.45 -11.98 -9.58
C GLU A 57 14.10 -12.03 -11.08
N LEU A 58 12.89 -12.49 -11.43
CA LEU A 58 12.38 -12.57 -12.80
C LEU A 58 13.34 -13.31 -13.75
N ALA A 59 13.93 -14.41 -13.26
CA ALA A 59 14.99 -15.15 -13.94
C ALA A 59 16.14 -14.25 -14.41
N ASP A 60 16.67 -13.42 -13.50
CA ASP A 60 17.74 -12.45 -13.71
C ASP A 60 17.38 -11.27 -14.66
N ASN A 61 16.09 -11.06 -14.96
CA ASN A 61 15.63 -9.94 -15.81
C ASN A 61 15.03 -8.77 -15.01
N GLY A 62 15.21 -8.76 -13.70
CA GLY A 62 14.81 -7.64 -12.85
C GLY A 62 14.46 -8.08 -11.44
N THR A 63 13.36 -7.54 -10.91
CA THR A 63 12.89 -7.88 -9.56
C THR A 63 11.38 -7.66 -9.44
N SER A 64 10.73 -8.50 -8.65
CA SER A 64 9.36 -8.35 -8.19
C SER A 64 9.33 -8.59 -6.69
N LEU A 65 8.82 -7.62 -5.93
CA LEU A 65 8.93 -7.56 -4.49
C LEU A 65 7.60 -7.11 -3.90
N LEU A 66 7.07 -7.84 -2.91
CA LEU A 66 5.93 -7.39 -2.11
C LEU A 66 6.34 -7.28 -0.64
N ASN A 67 6.32 -6.07 -0.12
CA ASN A 67 6.78 -5.75 1.23
C ASN A 67 5.70 -4.98 2.01
N VAL A 68 5.56 -5.25 3.30
CA VAL A 68 4.66 -4.54 4.22
C VAL A 68 5.44 -3.90 5.36
N ARG A 69 5.25 -2.59 5.54
CA ARG A 69 5.82 -1.81 6.63
C ARG A 69 4.71 -1.26 7.50
N MET A 70 4.86 -1.35 8.81
CA MET A 70 3.90 -0.77 9.76
C MET A 70 4.58 0.13 10.79
N ARG A 71 3.91 1.22 11.13
CA ARG A 71 4.31 2.20 12.13
C ARG A 71 3.13 2.44 13.06
N VAL A 72 3.33 2.23 14.35
CA VAL A 72 2.33 2.54 15.39
C VAL A 72 2.82 3.72 16.21
N MET A 73 1.94 4.70 16.37
CA MET A 73 2.14 5.95 17.11
C MET A 73 1.03 6.06 18.17
N PRO A 74 1.18 6.91 19.19
CA PRO A 74 0.10 7.16 20.15
C PRO A 74 -1.20 7.63 19.49
N SER A 75 -1.11 8.40 18.40
CA SER A 75 -2.25 8.94 17.66
C SER A 75 -2.93 7.95 16.71
N GLY A 76 -2.36 6.76 16.48
CA GLY A 76 -2.89 5.78 15.54
C GLY A 76 -1.78 4.96 14.86
N PHE A 77 -2.06 4.41 13.68
CA PHE A 77 -1.06 3.64 12.94
C PHE A 77 -1.11 3.91 11.44
N PHE A 78 -0.01 3.58 10.78
CA PHE A 78 0.15 3.66 9.34
C PHE A 78 0.81 2.38 8.83
N ILE A 79 0.22 1.78 7.80
CA ILE A 79 0.74 0.60 7.12
C ILE A 79 0.91 0.93 5.64
N LEU A 80 2.07 0.58 5.10
CA LEU A 80 2.37 0.63 3.67
C LEU A 80 2.65 -0.79 3.20
N LEU A 81 1.74 -1.32 2.39
CA LEU A 81 2.00 -2.50 1.56
C LEU A 81 2.44 -2.00 0.19
N ARG A 82 3.68 -2.29 -0.20
CA ARG A 82 4.26 -1.88 -1.47
C ARG A 82 4.63 -3.10 -2.29
N PHE A 83 4.00 -3.21 -3.46
CA PHE A 83 4.50 -4.01 -4.55
C PHE A 83 5.44 -3.16 -5.41
N PHE A 84 6.64 -3.65 -5.64
CA PHE A 84 7.62 -3.05 -6.52
C PHE A 84 8.02 -4.06 -7.59
N MET A 85 7.98 -3.66 -8.83
CA MET A 85 8.44 -4.46 -9.96
C MET A 85 9.31 -3.61 -10.86
N ARG A 86 10.45 -4.17 -11.25
CA ARG A 86 11.34 -3.64 -12.27
C ARG A 86 11.63 -4.77 -13.23
N VAL A 87 11.33 -4.55 -14.51
CA VAL A 87 11.85 -5.38 -15.60
C VAL A 87 12.95 -4.57 -16.25
N ASP A 88 14.17 -5.10 -16.23
CA ASP A 88 15.37 -4.38 -16.63
C ASP A 88 15.24 -3.85 -18.06
N ASN A 89 15.54 -2.56 -18.24
CA ASN A 89 15.42 -1.83 -19.51
C ASN A 89 14.00 -1.78 -20.13
N VAL A 90 12.97 -2.31 -19.47
CA VAL A 90 11.60 -2.36 -20.00
C VAL A 90 10.68 -1.39 -19.27
N MET A 91 10.39 -1.64 -18.00
CA MET A 91 9.46 -0.81 -17.22
C MET A 91 9.64 -0.95 -15.71
N ILE A 92 9.14 0.03 -14.98
CA ILE A 92 9.06 0.03 -13.52
C ILE A 92 7.60 0.24 -13.11
N ARG A 93 7.13 -0.53 -12.14
CA ARG A 93 5.80 -0.42 -11.55
C ARG A 93 5.87 -0.43 -10.03
N VAL A 94 5.07 0.43 -9.42
CA VAL A 94 4.85 0.49 -7.99
C VAL A 94 3.35 0.45 -7.73
N ASN A 95 2.88 -0.54 -6.98
CA ASN A 95 1.54 -0.52 -6.40
C ASN A 95 1.66 -0.32 -4.89
N ASP A 96 1.10 0.78 -4.40
CA ASP A 96 1.05 1.08 -2.98
C ASP A 96 -0.37 0.91 -2.46
N THR A 97 -0.53 0.15 -1.39
CA THR A 97 -1.71 0.19 -0.52
C THR A 97 -1.30 0.82 0.81
N ARG A 98 -1.82 2.02 1.06
CA ARG A 98 -1.65 2.74 2.33
C ARG A 98 -2.89 2.51 3.18
N LEU A 99 -2.71 2.07 4.42
CA LEU A 99 -3.78 1.96 5.40
C LEU A 99 -3.43 2.85 6.59
N HIS A 100 -4.35 3.73 6.95
CA HIS A 100 -4.17 4.64 8.08
C HIS A 100 -5.37 4.59 9.01
N TYR A 101 -5.07 4.50 10.30
CA TYR A 101 -6.02 4.66 11.37
C TYR A 101 -5.60 5.82 12.26
N GLN A 102 -6.57 6.64 12.66
CA GLN A 102 -6.40 7.69 13.65
C GLN A 102 -7.27 7.37 14.87
N SER A 103 -6.68 7.45 16.05
CA SER A 103 -7.35 7.26 17.33
C SER A 103 -8.58 8.17 17.45
N GLY A 104 -9.68 7.60 17.93
CA GLY A 104 -10.97 8.29 18.05
C GLY A 104 -11.86 8.21 16.80
N LYS A 105 -11.34 7.78 15.64
CA LYS A 105 -12.19 7.45 14.49
C LYS A 105 -12.74 6.02 14.63
N ASN A 106 -13.92 5.80 14.05
CA ASN A 106 -14.56 4.48 13.94
C ASN A 106 -14.36 3.84 12.55
N TYR A 107 -13.37 4.30 11.79
CA TYR A 107 -13.01 3.77 10.48
C TYR A 107 -11.50 3.92 10.23
N MET A 108 -11.00 3.17 9.25
CA MET A 108 -9.67 3.37 8.66
C MET A 108 -9.81 3.91 7.23
N LEU A 109 -8.78 4.58 6.75
CA LEU A 109 -8.67 4.97 5.35
C LEU A 109 -7.69 4.04 4.64
N ARG A 110 -8.10 3.50 3.49
CA ARG A 110 -7.26 2.71 2.61
C ARG A 110 -7.14 3.42 1.27
N GLU A 111 -5.91 3.77 0.89
CA GLU A 111 -5.60 4.33 -0.42
C GLU A 111 -4.76 3.35 -1.22
N PHE A 112 -5.23 3.00 -2.42
CA PHE A 112 -4.49 2.20 -3.37
C PHE A 112 -4.04 3.08 -4.54
N SER A 113 -2.77 3.00 -4.93
CA SER A 113 -2.24 3.69 -6.11
C SER A 113 -1.37 2.77 -6.94
N THR A 114 -1.57 2.76 -8.27
CA THR A 114 -0.65 2.15 -9.24
C THR A 114 0.08 3.26 -9.99
N LYS A 115 1.40 3.20 -9.98
CA LYS A 115 2.28 4.04 -10.79
C LYS A 115 3.17 3.17 -11.64
N ASP A 116 3.33 3.51 -12.91
CA ASP A 116 4.26 2.82 -13.79
C ASP A 116 4.72 3.71 -14.94
N ASP A 117 5.91 3.43 -15.46
CA ASP A 117 6.43 3.98 -16.70
C ASP A 117 7.41 2.99 -17.35
N HIS A 118 7.58 3.11 -18.66
CA HIS A 118 8.67 2.44 -19.35
C HIS A 118 10.00 3.09 -18.98
N VAL A 119 11.06 2.29 -18.83
CA VAL A 119 12.39 2.79 -18.42
C VAL A 119 12.88 3.93 -19.32
N LYS A 120 12.61 3.85 -20.62
CA LYS A 120 12.96 4.89 -21.62
C LYS A 120 12.32 6.27 -21.37
N ASP A 121 11.18 6.30 -20.68
CA ASP A 121 10.40 7.52 -20.46
C ASP A 121 10.72 8.17 -19.09
N ILE A 122 11.45 7.46 -18.23
CA ILE A 122 11.85 7.92 -16.90
C ILE A 122 13.09 8.81 -17.01
N LYS A 123 12.96 10.10 -16.66
CA LYS A 123 14.01 11.12 -16.80
C LYS A 123 14.84 11.35 -15.53
N VAL A 124 15.20 10.27 -14.82
CA VAL A 124 16.04 10.36 -13.62
C VAL A 124 17.24 9.41 -13.68
N SER A 125 18.18 9.58 -12.74
CA SER A 125 19.37 8.73 -12.67
C SER A 125 18.99 7.25 -12.53
N PRO A 126 19.60 6.33 -13.30
CA PRO A 126 19.34 4.89 -13.18
C PRO A 126 19.58 4.31 -11.79
N HIS A 127 20.41 4.94 -10.95
CA HIS A 127 20.60 4.54 -9.56
C HIS A 127 19.30 4.60 -8.75
N LEU A 128 18.35 5.48 -9.12
CA LEU A 128 17.06 5.55 -8.45
C LEU A 128 16.14 4.39 -8.83
N PHE A 129 16.40 3.67 -9.93
CA PHE A 129 15.55 2.56 -10.38
C PHE A 129 15.56 1.36 -9.43
N THR A 130 16.54 1.31 -8.52
CA THR A 130 16.65 0.27 -7.49
C THR A 130 16.04 0.69 -6.15
N ASP A 131 15.66 1.96 -5.96
CA ASP A 131 15.03 2.43 -4.72
C ASP A 131 13.52 2.65 -4.94
N PRO A 132 12.66 1.75 -4.44
CA PRO A 132 11.21 1.86 -4.59
C PRO A 132 10.63 3.13 -3.97
N ASN A 133 11.28 3.73 -2.96
CA ASN A 133 10.79 4.92 -2.28
C ASN A 133 11.01 6.19 -3.10
N GLU A 134 12.18 6.29 -3.73
CA GLU A 134 12.54 7.44 -4.55
C GLU A 134 11.87 7.35 -5.93
N ILE A 135 11.95 6.19 -6.60
CA ILE A 135 11.42 6.04 -7.96
C ILE A 135 9.91 6.26 -8.04
N ALA A 136 9.16 5.86 -7.00
CA ALA A 136 7.71 6.04 -6.94
C ALA A 136 7.26 7.50 -7.05
N ASN A 137 8.14 8.47 -6.77
CA ASN A 137 7.85 9.91 -6.92
C ASN A 137 8.00 10.40 -8.36
N HIS A 138 8.68 9.62 -9.22
CA HIS A 138 8.95 9.95 -10.61
C HIS A 138 8.08 9.20 -11.61
N LEU A 139 7.39 8.13 -11.17
CA LEU A 139 6.48 7.35 -12.01
C LEU A 139 5.12 8.03 -12.16
N THR A 140 4.54 7.88 -13.35
CA THR A 140 3.22 8.40 -13.68
C THR A 140 2.14 7.59 -12.96
N LEU A 141 1.22 8.31 -12.32
CA LEU A 141 0.06 7.75 -11.66
C LEU A 141 -0.95 7.23 -12.70
N ARG A 142 -1.27 5.93 -12.65
CA ARG A 142 -2.22 5.27 -13.57
C ARG A 142 -3.58 5.06 -12.95
N LYS A 143 -3.63 4.76 -11.65
CA LYS A 143 -4.86 4.44 -10.92
C LYS A 143 -4.73 4.89 -9.48
N GLU A 144 -5.79 5.48 -8.94
CA GLU A 144 -5.99 5.65 -7.51
C GLU A 144 -7.38 5.16 -7.11
N VAL A 145 -7.48 4.60 -5.91
CA VAL A 145 -8.74 4.19 -5.29
C VAL A 145 -8.68 4.57 -3.81
N PHE A 146 -9.77 5.16 -3.31
CA PHE A 146 -9.90 5.61 -1.94
C PHE A 146 -11.08 4.92 -1.29
N GLU A 147 -10.80 4.23 -0.20
CA GLU A 147 -11.78 3.41 0.49
C GLU A 147 -11.78 3.75 1.97
N LYS A 148 -12.97 3.78 2.55
CA LYS A 148 -13.21 3.85 3.99
C LYS A 148 -13.56 2.45 4.48
N LEU A 149 -12.82 1.98 5.49
CA LEU A 149 -13.04 0.70 6.15
C LEU A 149 -13.72 0.98 7.48
N GLN A 150 -15.05 0.93 7.48
CA GLN A 150 -15.89 1.21 8.63
C GLN A 150 -15.86 0.04 9.62
N PHE A 151 -15.60 0.34 10.90
CA PHE A 151 -15.64 -0.68 11.95
C PHE A 151 -17.08 -1.12 12.24
N PRO A 152 -17.26 -2.39 12.65
CA PRO A 152 -18.56 -2.85 13.11
C PRO A 152 -19.01 -2.04 14.32
N GLU A 153 -20.31 -1.74 14.39
CA GLU A 153 -20.91 -1.12 15.57
C GLU A 153 -20.73 -2.05 16.76
N THR A 154 -20.15 -1.53 17.84
CA THR A 154 -20.18 -2.23 19.12
C THR A 154 -21.57 -2.02 19.70
N SER A 155 -22.45 -3.04 19.63
CA SER A 155 -23.68 -3.04 20.39
C SER A 155 -23.35 -2.89 21.88
N SER A 156 -23.83 -1.82 22.48
CA SER A 156 -23.62 -1.46 23.88
C SER A 156 -24.45 -2.33 24.84
N ASP A 157 -24.37 -3.66 24.71
CA ASP A 157 -25.18 -4.61 25.49
C ASP A 157 -24.35 -5.46 26.48
N GLU A 158 -23.04 -5.21 26.63
CA GLU A 158 -22.20 -5.88 27.65
C GLU A 158 -21.86 -4.95 28.84
N LYS A 159 -22.87 -4.24 29.36
CA LYS A 159 -22.84 -3.72 30.74
C LYS A 159 -24.13 -4.11 31.45
N SER A 160 -24.16 -5.34 31.95
CA SER A 160 -24.98 -5.74 33.11
C SER A 160 -24.07 -6.03 34.28
#